data_AF-A0A6V8LUI2-F1
#
_entry.id   AF-A0A6V8LUI2-F1
#
_cell.length_a   1.000
_cell.length_b   1.000
_cell.length_c   1.000
_cell.angle_alpha   90.00
_cell.angle_beta   90.00
_cell.angle_gamma   90.00
#
_symmetry.space_group_name_H-M   'P 1'
#
loop_
_entity.id
_entity.type
_entity.pdbx_description
1 polymer ?
#
loop_
_entity_poly.entity_id
_entity_poly.type
_entity_poly.pdbx_seq_one_letter_code
_entity_poly.pdbx_strand_id
1 'polypeptide(L)'
;MEHSAMSTISSQHATPVDWDKLLPPSVGIFWRHRWKEYVQNYGFPFSRGYIQNLDSQGEGPPHVLQFGRVAYTREELVGWLNTRQAMHPKGNLCRTPGKSV
;
A
#
# COMPACT_ATOMS: atom_id res chain seq x y z
N MET A 1 51.46 -0.27 -7.17
CA MET A 1 50.68 -1.52 -7.25
C MET A 1 49.36 -1.22 -6.58
N GLU A 2 48.33 -1.05 -7.41
CA GLU A 2 47.02 -0.57 -7.01
C GLU A 2 46.20 -1.67 -6.33
N HIS A 3 45.59 -1.35 -5.19
CA HIS A 3 44.57 -2.18 -4.56
C HIS A 3 43.26 -1.39 -4.54
N SER A 4 42.60 -1.30 -5.70
CA SER A 4 41.24 -0.76 -5.80
C SER A 4 40.24 -1.86 -5.45
N ALA A 5 39.86 -1.93 -4.18
CA ALA A 5 38.72 -2.72 -3.71
C ALA A 5 37.42 -2.00 -4.12
N MET A 6 36.90 -2.32 -5.30
CA MET A 6 35.53 -1.99 -5.66
C MET A 6 34.59 -2.90 -4.86
N SER A 7 34.03 -2.38 -3.77
CA SER A 7 32.93 -3.02 -3.06
C SER A 7 31.70 -3.07 -3.96
N THR A 8 31.35 -4.26 -4.46
CA THR A 8 30.07 -4.55 -5.09
C THR A 8 28.96 -4.34 -4.07
N ILE A 9 28.40 -3.13 -4.04
CA ILE A 9 27.20 -2.83 -3.25
C ILE A 9 26.09 -3.68 -3.85
N SER A 10 25.69 -4.73 -3.12
CA SER A 10 24.54 -5.56 -3.43
C SER A 10 23.30 -4.66 -3.54
N SER A 11 22.86 -4.40 -4.77
CA SER A 11 21.56 -3.83 -5.08
C SER A 11 20.47 -4.76 -4.55
N GLN A 12 20.04 -4.53 -3.32
CA GLN A 12 18.81 -5.06 -2.77
C GLN A 12 17.66 -4.47 -3.60
N HIS A 13 17.32 -5.15 -4.70
CA HIS A 13 16.06 -4.91 -5.39
C HIS A 13 14.95 -5.42 -4.46
N ALA A 14 14.38 -4.50 -3.68
CA ALA A 14 13.10 -4.73 -3.03
C ALA A 14 12.13 -5.21 -4.12
N THR A 15 11.79 -6.48 -4.10
CA THR A 15 10.82 -7.04 -5.04
C THR A 15 9.49 -6.32 -4.81
N PRO A 16 8.75 -5.97 -5.88
CA PRO A 16 7.41 -5.41 -5.73
C PRO A 16 6.57 -6.37 -4.89
N VAL A 17 5.82 -5.81 -3.93
CA VAL A 17 4.95 -6.59 -3.04
C VAL A 17 3.87 -7.24 -3.90
N ASP A 18 3.79 -8.57 -3.85
CA ASP A 18 2.77 -9.34 -4.56
C ASP A 18 1.47 -9.32 -3.74
N TRP A 19 0.66 -8.28 -3.93
CA TRP A 19 -0.60 -8.11 -3.19
C TRP A 19 -1.63 -9.20 -3.49
N ASP A 20 -1.55 -9.84 -4.65
CA ASP A 20 -2.43 -10.95 -5.00
C ASP A 20 -2.17 -12.16 -4.07
N LYS A 21 -0.90 -12.48 -3.81
CA LYS A 21 -0.53 -13.51 -2.82
C LYS A 21 -0.81 -13.09 -1.38
N LEU A 22 -0.65 -11.81 -1.05
CA LEU A 22 -0.75 -11.30 0.31
C LEU A 22 -2.20 -11.15 0.79
N LEU A 23 -3.12 -10.84 -0.13
CA LEU A 23 -4.54 -10.72 0.14
C LEU A 23 -5.27 -11.99 -0.30
N PRO A 24 -5.66 -12.89 0.62
CA PRO A 24 -6.28 -14.15 0.23
C PRO A 24 -7.66 -13.89 -0.42
N PRO A 25 -8.06 -14.71 -1.41
CA PRO A 25 -9.35 -14.56 -2.10
C PRO A 25 -10.56 -14.73 -1.16
N SER A 26 -10.37 -15.34 0.01
CA SER A 26 -11.40 -15.45 1.05
C SER A 26 -11.81 -14.10 1.64
N VAL A 27 -10.94 -13.09 1.59
CA VAL A 27 -11.24 -11.71 2.01
C VAL A 27 -11.82 -10.98 0.81
N GLY A 28 -13.04 -11.34 0.43
CA GLY A 28 -13.67 -10.79 -0.77
C GLY A 28 -13.86 -9.26 -0.72
N ILE A 29 -14.04 -8.70 0.48
CA ILE A 29 -14.36 -7.28 0.69
C ILE A 29 -13.49 -6.68 1.81
N PHE A 30 -12.90 -5.51 1.51
CA PHE A 30 -12.11 -4.70 2.41
C PHE A 30 -12.88 -3.44 2.83
N TRP A 31 -13.22 -3.36 4.11
CA TRP A 31 -13.97 -2.23 4.63
C TRP A 31 -13.08 -1.04 4.96
N ARG A 32 -13.42 0.17 4.47
CA ARG A 32 -12.62 1.38 4.73
C ARG A 32 -12.48 1.71 6.22
N HIS A 33 -13.50 1.42 7.02
CA HIS A 33 -13.44 1.65 8.47
C HIS A 33 -12.52 0.65 9.20
N ARG A 34 -12.29 -0.54 8.62
CA ARG A 34 -11.38 -1.59 9.13
C ARG A 34 -9.95 -1.45 8.61
N TRP A 35 -9.66 -0.38 7.88
CA TRP A 35 -8.35 -0.18 7.24
C TRP A 35 -7.16 -0.30 8.20
N LYS A 36 -7.33 0.18 9.45
CA LYS A 36 -6.29 0.07 10.49
C LYS A 36 -5.93 -1.39 10.80
N GLU A 37 -6.90 -2.30 10.78
CA GLU A 37 -6.66 -3.73 10.99
C GLU A 37 -5.90 -4.32 9.80
N TYR A 38 -6.24 -3.91 8.58
CA TYR A 38 -5.55 -4.40 7.38
C TYR A 38 -4.11 -3.91 7.27
N VAL A 39 -3.83 -2.68 7.69
CA VAL A 39 -2.44 -2.19 7.80
C VAL A 39 -1.65 -3.06 8.78
N GLN A 40 -2.24 -3.46 9.91
CA GLN A 40 -1.57 -4.33 10.89
C GLN A 40 -1.39 -5.76 10.39
N ASN A 41 -2.41 -6.33 9.74
CA ASN A 41 -2.41 -7.73 9.32
C ASN A 41 -1.64 -7.97 8.01
N TYR A 42 -1.73 -7.04 7.06
CA TYR A 42 -1.21 -7.19 5.70
C TYR A 42 -0.10 -6.18 5.36
N GLY A 43 0.18 -5.22 6.24
CA GLY A 43 1.25 -4.24 6.01
C GLY A 43 0.94 -3.23 4.91
N PHE A 44 -0.34 -2.85 4.73
CA PHE A 44 -0.69 -1.86 3.71
C PHE A 44 0.11 -0.55 3.88
N PRO A 45 0.62 0.03 2.78
CA PRO A 45 1.57 1.15 2.84
C PRO A 45 0.90 2.50 3.07
N PHE A 46 -0.43 2.54 3.17
CA PHE A 46 -1.22 3.77 3.21
C PHE A 46 -2.02 3.88 4.49
N SER A 47 -2.10 5.10 5.02
CA SER A 47 -2.99 5.43 6.13
C SER A 47 -4.45 5.55 5.65
N ARG A 48 -5.41 5.28 6.55
CA ARG A 48 -6.85 5.45 6.25
C ARG A 48 -7.19 6.85 5.73
N GLY A 49 -6.63 7.89 6.36
CA GLY A 49 -6.88 9.27 5.98
C GLY A 49 -6.35 9.60 4.57
N TYR A 50 -5.23 9.00 4.17
CA TYR A 50 -4.69 9.14 2.82
C TYR A 50 -5.65 8.53 1.79
N ILE A 51 -6.15 7.33 2.03
CA ILE A 51 -7.13 6.70 1.13
C ILE A 51 -8.44 7.49 1.10
N GLN A 52 -8.90 8.03 2.22
CA GLN A 52 -10.09 8.88 2.25
C GLN A 52 -9.88 10.17 1.44
N ASN A 53 -8.70 10.77 1.48
CA ASN A 53 -8.37 11.92 0.66
C ASN A 53 -8.38 11.57 -0.84
N LEU A 54 -7.77 10.45 -1.20
CA LEU A 54 -7.77 9.95 -2.59
C LEU A 54 -9.19 9.64 -3.08
N ASP A 55 -10.02 9.05 -2.24
CA ASP A 55 -11.43 8.79 -2.52
C ASP A 55 -12.18 10.09 -2.84
N SER A 56 -11.97 11.14 -2.03
CA SER A 56 -12.53 12.48 -2.29
C SER A 56 -12.00 13.13 -3.58
N GLN A 57 -10.81 12.74 -4.04
CA GLN A 57 -10.19 13.23 -5.28
C GLN A 57 -10.55 12.37 -6.51
N GLY A 58 -11.28 11.26 -6.33
CA GLY A 58 -11.55 10.29 -7.40
C GLY A 58 -10.32 9.45 -7.81
N GLU A 59 -9.27 9.47 -7.00
CA GLU A 59 -7.98 8.81 -7.22
C GLU A 59 -7.77 7.56 -6.35
N GLY A 60 -8.76 7.26 -5.50
CA GLY A 60 -8.78 6.11 -4.60
C GLY A 60 -9.07 4.80 -5.33
N PRO A 61 -8.96 3.67 -4.61
CA PRO A 61 -9.41 2.40 -5.14
C PRO A 61 -10.93 2.47 -5.44
N PRO A 62 -11.38 1.86 -6.55
CA PRO A 62 -12.80 1.74 -6.84
C PRO A 62 -13.56 1.16 -5.65
N HIS A 63 -14.66 1.81 -5.27
CA HIS A 63 -15.39 1.49 -4.06
C HIS A 63 -16.84 1.16 -4.35
N VAL A 64 -17.41 0.35 -3.47
CA VAL A 64 -18.84 0.03 -3.43
C VAL A 64 -19.42 0.48 -2.10
N LEU A 65 -20.66 0.96 -2.14
CA LEU A 65 -21.44 1.21 -0.94
C LEU A 65 -22.21 -0.06 -0.59
N GLN A 66 -21.80 -0.73 0.48
CA GLN A 66 -22.47 -1.93 0.97
C GLN A 66 -22.95 -1.67 2.40
N PHE A 67 -24.25 -1.86 2.66
CA PHE A 67 -24.90 -1.52 3.93
C PHE A 67 -24.60 -0.07 4.41
N GLY A 68 -24.55 0.88 3.47
CA GLY A 68 -24.26 2.29 3.78
C GLY A 68 -22.80 2.57 4.17
N ARG A 69 -21.88 1.62 3.96
CA ARG A 69 -20.45 1.76 4.26
C ARG A 69 -19.61 1.57 3.01
N VAL A 70 -18.54 2.35 2.93
CA VAL A 70 -17.55 2.27 1.84
C VAL A 70 -16.70 1.01 2.02
N ALA A 71 -16.68 0.19 0.98
CA ALA A 71 -15.87 -1.02 0.90
C ALA A 71 -15.20 -1.14 -0.47
N TYR A 72 -14.12 -1.91 -0.52
CA TYR A 72 -13.36 -2.19 -1.74
C TYR A 72 -13.41 -3.69 -1.99
N THR A 73 -13.67 -4.10 -3.23
CA THR A 73 -13.53 -5.51 -3.60
C THR A 73 -12.03 -5.85 -3.67
N ARG A 74 -11.70 -7.11 -3.43
CA ARG A 74 -10.29 -7.57 -3.49
C ARG A 74 -9.63 -7.21 -4.82
N GLU A 75 -10.28 -7.53 -5.93
CA GLU A 75 -9.73 -7.39 -7.28
C GLU A 75 -9.39 -5.93 -7.58
N GLU A 76 -10.32 -5.02 -7.32
CA GLU A 76 -10.13 -3.59 -7.55
C GLU A 76 -9.06 -3.01 -6.63
N LEU A 77 -9.04 -3.45 -5.35
CA LEU A 77 -8.03 -3.00 -4.40
C LEU A 77 -6.63 -3.48 -4.79
N VAL A 78 -6.47 -4.76 -5.16
CA VAL A 78 -5.19 -5.32 -5.62
C VAL A 78 -4.72 -4.60 -6.89
N GLY A 79 -5.62 -4.41 -7.86
CA GLY A 79 -5.32 -3.67 -9.09
C GLY A 79 -4.81 -2.26 -8.78
N TRP A 80 -5.54 -1.52 -7.94
CA TRP A 80 -5.16 -0.17 -7.54
C TRP A 80 -3.82 -0.13 -6.77
N LEU A 81 -3.59 -1.06 -5.84
CA LEU A 81 -2.34 -1.16 -5.09
C LEU A 81 -1.14 -1.47 -6.01
N ASN A 82 -1.32 -2.33 -7.01
CA ASN A 82 -0.29 -2.64 -8.00
C ASN A 82 0.03 -1.44 -8.89
N THR A 83 -0.98 -0.69 -9.34
CA THR A 83 -0.79 0.55 -10.11
C THR A 83 -0.01 1.59 -9.28
N ARG A 84 -0.35 1.76 -8.00
CA ARG A 84 0.34 2.73 -7.13
C ARG A 84 1.75 2.30 -6.73
N GLN A 85 2.01 1.00 -6.56
CA GLN A 85 3.37 0.49 -6.35
C GLN A 85 4.29 0.80 -7.54
N ALA A 86 3.77 0.71 -8.77
CA ALA A 86 4.53 1.07 -9.97
C ALA A 86 4.87 2.57 -10.03
N MET A 87 4.01 3.42 -9.47
CA MET A 87 4.21 4.89 -9.45
C MET A 87 5.16 5.37 -8.35
N HIS A 88 5.37 4.59 -7.29
CA HIS A 88 6.28 4.94 -6.19
C HIS A 88 7.36 3.87 -5.96
N PRO A 89 8.36 3.75 -6.85
CA PRO A 89 9.51 2.88 -6.64
C PRO A 89 10.42 3.51 -5.57
N LYS A 90 10.28 3.06 -4.32
CA LYS A 90 11.14 3.34 -3.15
C LYS A 90 11.03 4.78 -2.60
N GLY A 91 10.66 4.90 -1.31
CA GLY A 91 11.13 6.04 -0.52
C GLY A 91 10.27 6.50 0.65
N ASN A 92 8.95 6.54 0.52
CA ASN A 92 8.12 7.18 1.54
C ASN A 92 7.03 6.25 2.06
N LEU A 93 7.45 5.23 2.83
CA LEU A 93 6.58 4.69 3.87
C LEU A 93 6.18 5.88 4.74
N CYS A 94 4.87 6.07 4.92
CA CYS A 94 4.27 7.12 5.71
C CYS A 94 5.06 7.41 7.00
N ARG A 95 5.89 8.47 6.98
CA ARG A 95 6.30 9.16 8.19
C ARG A 95 5.03 9.68 8.82
N THR A 96 4.54 9.02 9.86
CA THR A 96 3.68 9.67 10.84
C THR A 96 4.35 11.00 11.20
N PRO A 97 3.66 12.15 11.17
CA PRO A 97 4.26 13.36 11.70
C PRO A 97 4.64 13.08 13.15
N GLY A 98 5.95 12.99 13.39
CA GLY A 98 6.52 13.09 14.73
C GLY A 98 6.00 14.39 15.30
N LYS A 99 5.27 14.27 16.40
CA LYS A 99 4.83 15.38 17.24
C LYS A 99 6.08 16.16 17.68
N SER A 100 6.42 17.24 16.99
CA SER A 100 7.31 18.26 17.51
C SER A 100 6.55 19.01 18.59
N VAL A 101 6.96 18.81 19.83
CA VAL A 101 6.63 19.70 20.95
C VAL A 101 7.52 20.94 20.90
#